data_AF-A0A348P1A0-F1
#
_entry.id   AF-A0A348P1A0-F1
#
_cell.length_a   1.000
_cell.length_b   1.000
_cell.length_c   1.000
_cell.angle_alpha   90.00
_cell.angle_beta   90.00
_cell.angle_gamma   90.00
#
_symmetry.space_group_name_H-M   'P 1'
#
loop_
_entity.id
_entity.type
_entity.pdbx_description
1 polymer ?
#
loop_
_entity_poly.entity_id
_entity_poly.type
_entity_poly.pdbx_seq_one_letter_code
_entity_poly.pdbx_strand_id
1 'polypeptide(L)'
;MKKLITALALTAALGLSIFAQPASAPADKNFKPGFGPGIGMENCDGMGPMHKGKGGMEGKRDRERCGNDFEGRGQHFGPMMIENLDLSKDQMDKIHQIKVKYDKADIDLSAELKKLKIDKHEAMMELNFDKAKEVTKKMAEVRTKTQMGNIDEMSELTKVLSKEQLEKFKDMHKNPGMMKHKMMKKDK
;
A
#
# COMPACT_ATOMS: atom_id res chain seq x y z
N MET A 1 -54.98 -18.50 -12.58
CA MET A 1 -55.45 -17.42 -11.67
C MET A 1 -54.32 -16.43 -11.46
N LYS A 2 -54.50 -15.20 -11.94
CA LYS A 2 -53.53 -14.10 -11.91
C LYS A 2 -53.66 -13.35 -10.57
N LYS A 3 -52.56 -13.08 -9.86
CA LYS A 3 -52.51 -12.15 -8.70
C LYS A 3 -51.22 -11.32 -8.85
N LEU A 4 -51.28 -10.09 -9.38
CA LEU A 4 -51.31 -8.81 -8.64
C LEU A 4 -50.10 -8.71 -7.69
N ILE A 5 -48.91 -8.26 -8.15
CA ILE A 5 -48.44 -6.86 -8.31
C ILE A 5 -48.89 -5.92 -7.17
N THR A 6 -47.98 -5.68 -6.23
CA THR A 6 -47.99 -4.49 -5.38
C THR A 6 -46.57 -3.95 -5.30
N ALA A 7 -46.24 -3.01 -6.20
CA ALA A 7 -45.01 -2.24 -6.16
C ALA A 7 -45.20 -1.10 -5.16
N LEU A 8 -44.47 -1.14 -4.04
CA LEU A 8 -44.46 -0.09 -3.03
C LEU A 8 -43.31 0.86 -3.38
N ALA A 9 -43.66 1.92 -4.10
CA ALA A 9 -42.74 3.00 -4.44
C ALA A 9 -42.41 3.80 -3.16
N LEU A 10 -41.23 3.57 -2.60
CA LEU A 10 -40.73 4.34 -1.47
C LEU A 10 -39.98 5.57 -2.02
N THR A 11 -40.70 6.67 -2.13
CA THR A 11 -40.17 7.98 -2.51
C THR A 11 -39.38 8.56 -1.33
N ALA A 12 -38.08 8.26 -1.25
CA ALA A 12 -37.20 8.88 -0.26
C ALA A 12 -36.87 10.31 -0.69
N ALA A 13 -37.35 11.27 0.12
CA ALA A 13 -37.13 12.69 -0.06
C ALA A 13 -35.63 13.03 -0.08
N LEU A 14 -35.23 13.77 -1.11
CA LEU A 14 -33.94 14.43 -1.25
C LEU A 14 -33.80 15.48 -0.14
N GLY A 15 -33.10 15.12 0.93
CA GLY A 15 -32.56 16.08 1.88
C GLY A 15 -31.36 16.81 1.28
N LEU A 16 -31.56 18.06 0.87
CA LEU A 16 -30.50 19.01 0.56
C LEU A 16 -29.73 19.34 1.84
N SER A 17 -28.70 18.56 2.14
CA SER A 17 -27.70 18.92 3.16
C SER A 17 -26.82 20.02 2.60
N ILE A 18 -27.13 21.26 2.97
CA ILE A 18 -26.25 22.42 2.81
C ILE A 18 -25.00 22.15 3.67
N PHE A 19 -23.95 21.61 3.05
CA PHE A 19 -22.63 21.58 3.68
C PHE A 19 -22.10 23.01 3.70
N ALA A 20 -22.16 23.63 4.87
CA ALA A 20 -21.37 24.81 5.19
C ALA A 20 -19.88 24.46 5.03
N GLN A 21 -19.22 25.04 4.04
CA GLN A 21 -17.77 24.95 3.92
C GLN A 21 -17.13 25.66 5.11
N PRO A 22 -16.28 25.02 5.92
CA PRO A 22 -15.45 25.74 6.87
C PRO A 22 -14.49 26.63 6.09
N ALA A 23 -14.48 27.92 6.45
CA ALA A 23 -13.57 28.91 5.89
C ALA A 23 -12.13 28.40 5.95
N SER A 24 -11.47 28.30 4.79
CA SER A 24 -10.05 27.99 4.73
C SER A 24 -9.27 29.10 5.44
N ALA A 25 -8.59 28.75 6.53
CA ALA A 25 -7.67 29.63 7.22
C ALA A 25 -6.59 30.14 6.24
N PRO A 26 -6.15 31.41 6.36
CA PRO A 26 -5.11 31.95 5.51
C PRO A 26 -3.80 31.18 5.74
N ALA A 27 -3.20 30.73 4.63
CA ALA A 27 -1.90 30.10 4.60
C ALA A 27 -0.82 31.07 5.10
N ASP A 28 -0.26 30.78 6.28
CA ASP A 28 0.93 31.47 6.79
C ASP A 28 2.15 31.06 5.94
N LYS A 29 2.74 32.04 5.25
CA LYS A 29 3.83 31.86 4.29
C LYS A 29 5.23 31.92 4.92
N ASN A 30 5.39 31.50 6.18
CA ASN A 30 6.67 31.61 6.88
C ASN A 30 7.15 30.34 7.59
N PHE A 31 6.88 29.15 7.05
CA PHE A 31 7.57 27.94 7.51
C PHE A 31 8.86 27.71 6.71
N LYS A 32 9.99 28.19 7.24
CA LYS A 32 11.32 27.72 6.84
C LYS A 32 11.56 26.37 7.52
N PRO A 33 11.69 25.24 6.80
CA PRO A 33 12.20 24.01 7.40
C PRO A 33 13.67 24.21 7.75
N GLY A 34 13.95 24.54 9.00
CA GLY A 34 15.28 24.48 9.57
C GLY A 34 15.69 23.01 9.69
N PHE A 35 16.52 22.54 8.77
CA PHE A 35 17.35 21.36 8.98
C PHE A 35 18.35 21.68 10.09
N GLY A 36 17.95 21.45 11.34
CA GLY A 36 18.84 21.51 12.48
C GLY A 36 19.76 20.29 12.50
N PRO A 37 21.09 20.45 12.61
CA PRO A 37 21.98 19.35 12.90
C PRO A 37 21.95 19.06 14.40
N GLY A 38 21.81 17.79 14.78
CA GLY A 38 22.23 17.34 16.11
C GLY A 38 21.12 16.78 17.01
N ILE A 39 20.95 15.47 16.93
CA ILE A 39 20.79 14.60 18.10
C ILE A 39 21.82 13.50 17.82
N GLY A 40 23.01 13.53 18.43
CA GLY A 40 23.15 13.33 19.88
C GLY A 40 23.19 11.83 20.16
N MET A 41 24.11 11.13 19.49
CA MET A 41 24.37 9.70 19.67
C MET A 41 25.45 9.57 20.73
N GLU A 42 25.08 9.83 21.99
CA GLU A 42 25.93 9.62 23.16
C GLU A 42 25.42 8.39 23.93
N ASN A 43 26.37 7.53 24.30
CA ASN A 43 26.27 6.29 25.10
C ASN A 43 26.20 4.98 24.29
N CYS A 44 27.31 4.67 23.60
CA CYS A 44 27.72 3.29 23.31
C CYS A 44 29.07 3.01 24.00
N ASP A 45 29.08 3.10 25.33
CA ASP A 45 30.17 2.57 26.16
C ASP A 45 29.99 1.06 26.32
N GLY A 46 30.60 0.33 25.39
CA GLY A 46 30.58 -1.13 25.35
C GLY A 46 31.70 -1.68 24.47
N MET A 47 32.91 -1.14 24.60
CA MET A 47 34.12 -1.69 23.98
C MET A 47 34.45 -3.07 24.59
N GLY A 48 34.02 -4.14 23.92
CA GLY A 48 34.59 -5.47 24.09
C GLY A 48 35.96 -5.58 23.39
N PRO A 49 36.85 -6.47 23.86
CA PRO A 49 38.24 -6.53 23.41
C PRO A 49 38.35 -6.88 21.91
N MET A 50 39.03 -5.99 21.17
CA MET A 50 39.40 -6.22 19.78
C MET A 50 40.36 -7.40 19.67
N HIS A 51 39.85 -8.55 19.19
CA HIS A 51 40.69 -9.62 18.68
C HIS A 51 41.41 -9.15 17.41
N LYS A 52 42.74 -9.00 17.52
CA LYS A 52 43.67 -8.72 16.43
C LYS A 52 43.85 -9.97 15.55
N GLY A 53 42.80 -10.36 14.84
CA GLY A 53 42.84 -11.44 13.86
C GLY A 53 43.10 -10.89 12.46
N LYS A 54 44.37 -10.89 12.03
CA LYS A 54 44.72 -10.79 10.61
C LYS A 54 44.18 -12.02 9.88
N GLY A 55 43.10 -11.86 9.13
CA GLY A 55 42.55 -12.91 8.28
C GLY A 55 41.48 -12.30 7.39
N GLY A 56 41.76 -12.26 6.08
CA GLY A 56 40.89 -11.63 5.11
C GLY A 56 39.49 -12.24 5.09
N MET A 57 38.49 -11.37 5.21
CA MET A 57 37.19 -11.58 4.60
C MET A 57 36.65 -10.22 4.22
N GLU A 58 36.88 -9.90 2.95
CA GLU A 58 36.15 -8.93 2.15
C GLU A 58 34.70 -9.43 2.03
N GLY A 59 33.96 -9.32 3.13
CA GLY A 59 32.60 -9.80 3.28
C GLY A 59 31.71 -8.65 3.69
N LYS A 60 31.04 -8.06 2.69
CA LYS A 60 30.02 -7.02 2.80
C LYS A 60 29.10 -7.27 4.00
N ARG A 61 29.33 -6.56 5.11
CA ARG A 61 28.41 -6.48 6.25
C ARG A 61 27.58 -5.20 6.14
N ASP A 62 26.80 -5.10 5.07
CA ASP A 62 25.64 -4.21 4.98
C ASP A 62 24.38 -4.99 5.38
N ARG A 63 24.41 -5.62 6.56
CA ARG A 63 23.25 -6.30 7.17
C ARG A 63 22.89 -5.63 8.49
N GLU A 64 22.70 -4.32 8.46
CA GLU A 64 21.90 -3.60 9.47
C GLU A 64 20.81 -2.81 8.74
N ARG A 65 19.84 -3.57 8.22
CA ARG A 65 18.52 -3.05 7.89
C ARG A 65 17.48 -3.86 8.67
N CYS A 66 17.71 -4.02 9.98
CA CYS A 66 16.71 -4.51 10.91
C CYS A 66 15.69 -3.40 11.13
N GLY A 67 14.66 -3.39 10.30
CA GLY A 67 13.59 -2.43 10.41
C GLY A 67 12.82 -2.35 9.11
N ASN A 68 12.27 -3.49 8.66
CA ASN A 68 11.07 -3.60 7.82
C ASN A 68 10.80 -5.04 7.32
N ASP A 69 11.10 -6.08 8.10
CA ASP A 69 10.93 -7.50 7.69
C ASP A 69 9.47 -7.97 7.53
N PHE A 70 8.50 -7.07 7.76
CA PHE A 70 7.09 -7.28 7.39
C PHE A 70 6.52 -6.22 6.44
N GLU A 71 7.34 -5.26 5.99
CA GLU A 71 7.09 -4.50 4.75
C GLU A 71 7.81 -5.20 3.59
N GLY A 72 7.93 -6.52 3.70
CA GLY A 72 8.27 -7.40 2.61
C GLY A 72 7.44 -6.95 1.42
N ARG A 73 8.15 -6.39 0.46
CA ARG A 73 7.72 -5.99 -0.87
C ARG A 73 6.86 -7.13 -1.40
N GLY A 74 5.58 -7.09 -1.07
CA GLY A 74 4.56 -7.91 -1.67
C GLY A 74 4.61 -7.45 -3.09
N GLN A 75 5.35 -8.21 -3.89
CA GLN A 75 5.53 -8.08 -5.31
C GLN A 75 4.31 -7.41 -5.91
N HIS A 76 4.37 -6.08 -6.11
CA HIS A 76 3.37 -5.29 -6.83
C HIS A 76 3.49 -5.63 -8.33
N PHE A 77 3.41 -6.93 -8.63
CA PHE A 77 3.47 -7.50 -9.97
C PHE A 77 2.16 -7.29 -10.71
N GLY A 78 1.10 -6.81 -10.04
CA GLY A 78 -0.21 -6.62 -10.65
C GLY A 78 -0.26 -5.46 -11.65
N PRO A 79 -0.11 -4.20 -11.22
CA PRO A 79 -0.46 -3.05 -12.07
C PRO A 79 0.55 -2.72 -13.17
N MET A 80 1.85 -2.95 -12.94
CA MET A 80 2.90 -2.61 -13.91
C MET A 80 2.93 -3.54 -15.13
N MET A 81 2.42 -4.77 -15.00
CA MET A 81 2.43 -5.73 -16.11
C MET A 81 1.36 -5.40 -17.15
N ILE A 82 0.25 -4.80 -16.72
CA ILE A 82 -0.88 -4.43 -17.59
C ILE A 82 -0.49 -3.30 -18.56
N GLU A 83 0.39 -2.39 -18.16
CA GLU A 83 0.88 -1.28 -19.01
C GLU A 83 1.71 -1.76 -20.21
N ASN A 84 2.20 -3.01 -20.19
CA ASN A 84 2.92 -3.63 -21.30
C ASN A 84 2.00 -4.31 -22.32
N LEU A 85 0.68 -4.23 -22.11
CA LEU A 85 -0.32 -4.67 -23.08
C LEU A 85 -0.60 -3.53 -24.07
N ASP A 86 -0.95 -3.90 -25.29
CA ASP A 86 -1.36 -2.94 -26.33
C ASP A 86 -2.79 -2.46 -26.04
N LEU A 87 -2.93 -1.58 -25.04
CA LEU A 87 -4.21 -1.08 -24.52
C LEU A 87 -4.78 0.03 -25.41
N SER A 88 -6.10 0.02 -25.61
CA SER A 88 -6.79 1.17 -26.21
C SER A 88 -6.85 2.35 -25.24
N LYS A 89 -7.09 3.56 -25.77
CA LYS A 89 -7.24 4.77 -24.94
C LYS A 89 -8.35 4.62 -23.89
N ASP A 90 -9.50 4.10 -24.29
CA ASP A 90 -10.62 3.87 -23.39
C ASP A 90 -10.30 2.83 -22.31
N GLN A 91 -9.47 1.82 -22.62
CA GLN A 91 -9.01 0.84 -21.63
C GLN A 91 -8.04 1.49 -20.64
N MET A 92 -7.09 2.29 -21.12
CA MET A 92 -6.15 3.02 -20.25
C MET A 92 -6.86 3.96 -19.29
N ASP A 93 -7.86 4.71 -19.76
CA ASP A 93 -8.63 5.63 -18.92
C ASP A 93 -9.41 4.88 -17.83
N LYS A 94 -10.04 3.73 -18.17
CA LYS A 94 -10.72 2.87 -17.20
C LYS A 94 -9.76 2.27 -16.17
N ILE A 95 -8.60 1.77 -16.63
CA ILE A 95 -7.56 1.23 -15.75
C ILE A 95 -7.06 2.31 -14.80
N HIS A 96 -6.83 3.54 -15.29
CA HIS A 96 -6.40 4.65 -14.45
C HIS A 96 -7.44 4.99 -13.37
N GLN A 97 -8.73 5.02 -13.71
CA GLN A 97 -9.80 5.25 -12.73
C GLN A 97 -9.85 4.15 -11.66
N ILE A 98 -9.67 2.88 -12.06
CA ILE A 98 -9.57 1.75 -11.13
C ILE A 98 -8.39 1.95 -10.19
N LYS A 99 -7.19 2.24 -10.71
CA LYS A 99 -5.99 2.50 -9.91
C LYS A 99 -6.22 3.61 -8.88
N VAL A 100 -6.70 4.78 -9.32
CA VAL A 100 -6.96 5.91 -8.42
C VAL A 100 -7.96 5.56 -7.31
N LYS A 101 -8.98 4.74 -7.61
CA LYS A 101 -9.95 4.27 -6.61
C LYS A 101 -9.28 3.41 -5.53
N TYR A 102 -8.50 2.41 -5.94
CA TYR A 102 -7.85 1.49 -5.00
C TYR A 102 -6.65 2.11 -4.29
N ASP A 103 -5.89 2.99 -4.94
CA ASP A 103 -4.80 3.77 -4.33
C ASP A 103 -5.31 4.62 -3.16
N LYS A 104 -6.47 5.27 -3.31
CA LYS A 104 -7.10 6.02 -2.21
C LYS A 104 -7.44 5.13 -1.03
N ALA A 105 -8.04 3.97 -1.29
CA ALA A 105 -8.39 3.02 -0.24
C ALA A 105 -7.14 2.44 0.46
N ASP A 106 -6.07 2.17 -0.29
CA ASP A 106 -4.80 1.70 0.27
C ASP A 106 -4.12 2.75 1.16
N ILE A 107 -4.16 4.03 0.76
CA ILE A 107 -3.68 5.14 1.59
C ILE A 107 -4.41 5.19 2.93
N ASP A 108 -5.74 5.06 2.91
CA ASP A 108 -6.57 5.09 4.13
C ASP A 108 -6.25 3.90 5.05
N LEU A 109 -6.18 2.67 4.50
CA LEU A 109 -5.82 1.46 5.25
C LEU A 109 -4.39 1.53 5.80
N SER A 110 -3.45 2.08 5.03
CA SER A 110 -2.08 2.30 5.45
C SER A 110 -1.98 3.29 6.61
N ALA A 111 -2.78 4.36 6.58
CA ALA A 111 -2.86 5.32 7.67
C ALA A 111 -3.48 4.68 8.92
N GLU A 112 -4.54 3.89 8.78
CA GLU A 112 -5.15 3.13 9.88
C GLU A 112 -4.14 2.17 10.52
N LEU A 113 -3.41 1.41 9.71
CA LEU A 113 -2.39 0.48 10.20
C LEU A 113 -1.27 1.21 10.97
N LYS A 114 -0.86 2.40 10.52
CA LYS A 114 0.12 3.25 11.23
C LYS A 114 -0.40 3.69 12.60
N LYS A 115 -1.66 4.12 12.69
CA LYS A 115 -2.28 4.48 13.99
C LYS A 115 -2.30 3.29 14.93
N LEU A 116 -2.75 2.12 14.47
CA LEU A 116 -2.77 0.90 15.28
C LEU A 116 -1.36 0.45 15.73
N LYS A 117 -0.32 0.70 14.93
CA LYS A 117 1.07 0.46 15.37
C LYS A 117 1.46 1.34 16.57
N ILE A 118 1.05 2.61 16.56
CA ILE A 118 1.27 3.55 17.68
C ILE A 118 0.47 3.08 18.90
N ASP A 119 -0.83 2.82 18.76
CA ASP A 119 -1.69 2.38 19.86
C ASP A 119 -1.18 1.09 20.53
N LYS A 120 -0.65 0.17 19.72
CA LYS A 120 -0.03 -1.06 20.22
C LYS A 120 1.24 -0.74 21.01
N HIS A 121 2.08 0.16 20.52
CA HIS A 121 3.32 0.55 21.19
C HIS A 121 3.01 1.19 22.56
N GLU A 122 2.04 2.10 22.61
CA GLU A 122 1.56 2.70 23.86
C GLU A 122 1.05 1.64 24.84
N ALA A 123 0.19 0.72 24.39
CA ALA A 123 -0.31 -0.36 25.25
C ALA A 123 0.82 -1.25 25.79
N MET A 124 1.88 -1.48 25.01
CA MET A 124 3.06 -2.23 25.46
C MET A 124 3.89 -1.45 26.49
N MET A 125 4.03 -0.13 26.34
CA MET A 125 4.69 0.73 27.34
C MET A 125 3.91 0.80 28.66
N GLU A 126 2.59 0.75 28.59
CA GLU A 126 1.68 0.68 29.74
C GLU A 126 1.60 -0.72 30.37
N LEU A 127 2.31 -1.73 29.82
CA LEU A 127 2.20 -3.15 30.19
C LEU A 127 0.76 -3.70 30.10
N ASN A 128 -0.09 -3.07 29.28
CA ASN A 128 -1.47 -3.48 29.04
C ASN A 128 -1.54 -4.51 27.89
N PHE A 129 -1.21 -5.77 28.22
CA PHE A 129 -1.12 -6.84 27.22
C PHE A 129 -2.46 -7.18 26.56
N ASP A 130 -3.58 -7.02 27.25
CA ASP A 130 -4.89 -7.34 26.67
C ASP A 130 -5.28 -6.30 25.61
N LYS A 131 -5.06 -5.01 25.87
CA LYS A 131 -5.19 -3.96 24.85
C LYS A 131 -4.24 -4.21 23.67
N ALA A 132 -2.99 -4.59 23.92
CA ALA A 132 -2.04 -4.91 22.86
C ALA A 132 -2.49 -6.09 21.96
N LYS A 133 -3.14 -7.12 22.55
CA LYS A 133 -3.74 -8.24 21.80
C LYS A 133 -4.93 -7.76 20.95
N GLU A 134 -5.81 -6.93 21.50
CA GLU A 134 -6.95 -6.37 20.76
C GLU A 134 -6.50 -5.52 19.57
N VAL A 135 -5.55 -4.61 19.78
CA VAL A 135 -4.97 -3.80 18.69
C VAL A 135 -4.32 -4.69 17.63
N THR A 136 -3.63 -5.76 18.05
CA THR A 136 -3.05 -6.73 17.10
C THR A 136 -4.11 -7.44 16.24
N LYS A 137 -5.29 -7.75 16.79
CA LYS A 137 -6.42 -8.30 16.00
C LYS A 137 -6.92 -7.28 14.96
N LYS A 138 -7.12 -6.02 15.37
CA LYS A 138 -7.50 -4.94 14.43
C LYS A 138 -6.47 -4.76 13.32
N MET A 139 -5.18 -4.82 13.64
CA MET A 139 -4.13 -4.78 12.61
C MET A 139 -4.23 -5.94 11.62
N ALA A 140 -4.62 -7.14 12.07
CA ALA A 140 -4.84 -8.28 11.18
C ALA A 140 -6.04 -8.04 10.25
N GLU A 141 -7.15 -7.50 10.77
CA GLU A 141 -8.32 -7.13 9.97
C GLU A 141 -7.98 -6.10 8.88
N VAL A 142 -7.21 -5.06 9.21
CA VAL A 142 -6.75 -4.07 8.22
C VAL A 142 -5.91 -4.73 7.13
N ARG A 143 -4.98 -5.62 7.48
CA ARG A 143 -4.18 -6.37 6.49
C ARG A 143 -5.04 -7.26 5.59
N THR A 144 -6.05 -7.92 6.15
CA THR A 144 -7.01 -8.70 5.36
C THR A 144 -7.76 -7.81 4.39
N LYS A 145 -8.23 -6.63 4.82
CA LYS A 145 -8.89 -5.66 3.93
C LYS A 145 -7.97 -5.21 2.79
N THR A 146 -6.69 -4.93 3.06
CA THR A 146 -5.71 -4.60 2.02
C THR A 146 -5.57 -5.74 1.00
N GLN A 147 -5.46 -6.99 1.46
CA GLN A 147 -5.36 -8.15 0.57
C GLN A 147 -6.62 -8.35 -0.28
N MET A 148 -7.80 -8.19 0.31
CA MET A 148 -9.07 -8.24 -0.43
C MET A 148 -9.16 -7.13 -1.47
N GLY A 149 -8.77 -5.90 -1.11
CA GLY A 149 -8.70 -4.77 -2.04
C GLY A 149 -7.80 -5.06 -3.25
N ASN A 150 -6.63 -5.67 -3.05
CA ASN A 150 -5.74 -6.07 -4.14
C ASN A 150 -6.38 -7.13 -5.07
N ILE A 151 -7.15 -8.07 -4.50
CA ILE A 151 -7.89 -9.08 -5.28
C ILE A 151 -9.01 -8.41 -6.10
N ASP A 152 -9.75 -7.50 -5.47
CA ASP A 152 -10.85 -6.79 -6.12
C ASP A 152 -10.34 -5.85 -7.23
N GLU A 153 -9.23 -5.16 -6.99
CA GLU A 153 -8.54 -4.35 -8.00
C GLU A 153 -8.15 -5.21 -9.21
N MET A 154 -7.48 -6.35 -8.98
CA MET A 154 -7.10 -7.26 -10.06
C MET A 154 -8.32 -7.82 -10.82
N SER A 155 -9.39 -8.15 -10.10
CA SER A 155 -10.67 -8.59 -10.66
C SER A 155 -11.30 -7.51 -11.54
N GLU A 156 -11.26 -6.24 -11.13
CA GLU A 156 -11.75 -5.11 -11.94
C GLU A 156 -10.86 -4.85 -13.16
N LEU A 157 -9.54 -4.85 -12.99
CA LEU A 157 -8.58 -4.62 -14.07
C LEU A 157 -8.71 -5.67 -15.18
N THR A 158 -8.82 -6.96 -14.81
CA THR A 158 -8.94 -8.05 -15.80
C THR A 158 -10.24 -8.01 -16.62
N LYS A 159 -11.31 -7.40 -16.10
CA LYS A 159 -12.57 -7.20 -16.83
C LYS A 159 -12.48 -6.13 -17.93
N VAL A 160 -11.50 -5.23 -17.84
CA VAL A 160 -11.26 -4.18 -18.86
C VAL A 160 -10.51 -4.73 -20.08
N LEU A 161 -9.76 -5.82 -19.89
CA LEU A 161 -8.94 -6.44 -20.93
C LEU A 161 -9.78 -7.25 -21.93
N SER A 162 -9.34 -7.28 -23.18
CA SER A 162 -9.85 -8.23 -24.16
C SER A 162 -9.39 -9.66 -23.81
N LYS A 163 -10.03 -10.68 -24.42
CA LYS A 163 -9.63 -12.07 -24.22
C LYS A 163 -8.15 -12.32 -24.58
N GLU A 164 -7.68 -11.74 -25.67
CA GLU A 164 -6.29 -11.88 -26.13
C GLU A 164 -5.31 -11.19 -25.19
N GLN A 165 -5.65 -9.97 -24.73
CA GLN A 165 -4.85 -9.23 -23.75
C GLN A 165 -4.78 -9.97 -22.41
N LEU A 166 -5.88 -10.59 -21.99
CA LEU A 166 -5.95 -11.38 -20.76
C LEU A 166 -5.09 -12.64 -20.82
N GLU A 167 -5.06 -13.35 -21.96
CA GLU A 167 -4.16 -14.50 -22.13
C GLU A 167 -2.68 -14.06 -22.11
N LYS A 168 -2.33 -12.98 -22.82
CA LYS A 168 -0.99 -12.38 -22.75
C LYS A 168 -0.62 -11.99 -21.31
N PHE A 169 -1.57 -11.43 -20.56
CA PHE A 169 -1.40 -11.11 -19.14
C PHE A 169 -1.13 -12.35 -18.27
N LYS A 170 -1.89 -13.44 -18.45
CA LYS A 170 -1.66 -14.70 -17.72
C LYS A 170 -0.29 -15.30 -18.03
N ASP A 171 0.14 -15.27 -19.29
CA ASP A 171 1.45 -15.81 -19.69
C ASP A 171 2.61 -15.02 -19.10
N MET A 172 2.46 -13.69 -19.05
CA MET A 172 3.40 -12.79 -18.38
C MET A 172 3.52 -13.11 -16.88
N HIS A 173 2.42 -13.49 -16.22
CA HIS A 173 2.42 -13.88 -14.81
C HIS A 173 3.04 -15.27 -14.57
N LYS A 174 2.87 -16.22 -15.48
CA LYS A 174 3.49 -17.57 -15.38
C LYS A 174 5.00 -17.53 -15.58
N ASN A 175 5.49 -16.63 -16.44
CA ASN A 175 6.90 -16.58 -16.85
C ASN A 175 7.55 -15.20 -16.61
N PRO A 176 7.74 -14.78 -15.35
CA PRO A 176 8.30 -13.46 -15.02
C PRO A 176 9.73 -13.26 -15.55
N GLY A 177 10.48 -14.34 -15.81
CA GLY A 177 11.85 -14.30 -16.34
C GLY A 177 11.97 -13.77 -17.79
N MET A 178 10.90 -13.85 -18.59
CA MET A 178 10.92 -13.44 -20.01
C MET A 178 10.91 -11.92 -20.19
N MET A 179 10.42 -11.16 -19.20
CA MET A 179 10.35 -9.69 -19.30
C MET A 179 11.70 -9.00 -19.16
N LYS A 180 12.56 -9.51 -18.28
CA LYS A 180 13.92 -8.94 -18.09
C LYS A 180 14.70 -8.91 -19.39
N HIS A 181 14.51 -9.91 -20.26
CA HIS A 181 15.28 -10.01 -21.50
C HIS A 181 14.74 -9.11 -22.63
N LYS A 182 13.44 -8.81 -22.66
CA LYS A 182 12.88 -7.86 -23.64
C LYS A 182 13.19 -6.41 -23.32
N MET A 183 13.25 -6.02 -22.05
CA MET A 183 13.60 -4.63 -21.69
C MET A 183 15.06 -4.30 -22.04
N MET A 184 16.00 -5.23 -21.82
CA MET A 184 17.42 -5.01 -22.14
C MET A 184 17.74 -4.88 -23.64
N LYS A 185 16.79 -5.17 -24.53
CA LYS A 185 17.01 -5.09 -25.99
C LYS A 185 16.42 -3.85 -26.65
N LYS A 186 15.64 -3.03 -25.94
CA LYS A 186 15.05 -1.79 -26.50
C LYS A 186 15.96 -0.56 -26.40
N ASP A 187 17.07 -0.66 -25.67
CA ASP A 187 18.04 0.44 -25.49
C ASP A 187 19.25 0.35 -26.45
N LYS A 188 19.11 -0.34 -27.58
CA LYS A 188 20.10 -0.40 -28.67
C LYS A 188 19.49 0.07 -29.97
#